data_AF-A0A1E7LUP1-F1
#
_entry.id   AF-A0A1E7LUP1-F1
#
_cell.length_a   1.000
_cell.length_b   1.000
_cell.length_c   1.000
_cell.angle_alpha   90.00
_cell.angle_beta   90.00
_cell.angle_gamma   90.00
#
_symmetry.space_group_name_H-M   'P 1'
#
loop_
_entity.id
_entity.type
_entity.pdbx_description
1 polymer ?
#
loop_
_entity_poly.entity_id
_entity_poly.type
_entity_poly.pdbx_seq_one_letter_code
_entity_poly.pdbx_strand_id
1 'polypeptide(L)'
;MYLLDDRFSTVIAFIEGFSTACNESPLNGFQEWVSKRILGGHSSRHWAYIIASTQVPGMLDGQVPIDQIPRELEIGLIEAALDLLEEFLGLPAD
;
A
#
# COMPACT_ATOMS: atom_id res chain seq x y z
N MET A 1 17.11 1.88 4.30
CA MET A 1 16.94 0.80 5.29
C MET A 1 16.85 -0.51 4.53
N TYR A 2 17.46 -1.61 4.99
CA TYR A 2 17.43 -2.89 4.27
C TYR A 2 16.27 -3.75 4.79
N LEU A 3 15.27 -4.02 3.95
CA LEU A 3 14.26 -5.03 4.24
C LEU A 3 14.84 -6.41 3.88
N LEU A 4 14.84 -7.33 4.85
CA LEU A 4 15.33 -8.71 4.65
C LEU A 4 14.34 -9.58 3.85
N ASP A 5 13.15 -9.06 3.59
CA ASP A 5 12.03 -9.74 2.94
C ASP A 5 11.31 -8.74 2.03
N ASP A 6 11.23 -9.10 0.74
CA ASP A 6 10.71 -8.30 -0.37
C ASP A 6 9.23 -8.58 -0.65
N ARG A 7 8.51 -9.26 0.26
CA ARG A 7 7.06 -9.37 0.16
C ARG A 7 6.41 -8.02 0.41
N PHE A 8 5.34 -7.74 -0.34
CA PHE A 8 4.51 -6.56 -0.20
C PHE A 8 4.05 -6.38 1.24
N SER A 9 3.53 -7.43 1.87
CA SER A 9 3.10 -7.40 3.28
C SER A 9 4.18 -6.94 4.25
N THR A 10 5.45 -7.32 4.04
CA THR A 10 6.58 -6.86 4.86
C THR A 10 6.84 -5.36 4.67
N VAL A 11 6.77 -4.88 3.44
CA VAL A 11 6.93 -3.45 3.11
C VAL A 11 5.80 -2.63 3.73
N ILE A 12 4.55 -3.09 3.63
CA ILE A 12 3.40 -2.44 4.27
C ILE A 12 3.59 -2.36 5.78
N ALA A 13 3.96 -3.47 6.43
CA ALA A 13 4.20 -3.50 7.87
C ALA A 13 5.31 -2.51 8.29
N PHE A 14 6.35 -2.36 7.45
CA PHE A 14 7.40 -1.38 7.70
C PHE A 14 6.89 0.07 7.60
N ILE A 15 6.15 0.40 6.52
CA ILE A 15 5.58 1.74 6.30
C ILE A 15 4.64 2.13 7.44
N GLU A 16 3.74 1.23 7.84
CA GLU A 16 2.79 1.46 8.94
C GLU A 16 3.51 1.60 10.28
N GLY A 17 4.50 0.74 10.54
CA GLY A 17 5.32 0.81 11.75
C GLY A 17 6.07 2.13 11.85
N PHE A 18 6.64 2.62 10.74
CA PHE A 18 7.29 3.91 10.66
C PHE A 18 6.32 5.07 10.94
N SER A 19 5.17 5.08 10.28
CA SER A 19 4.16 6.13 10.49
C SER A 19 3.64 6.13 11.93
N THR A 20 3.40 4.96 12.51
CA THR A 20 2.96 4.81 13.90
C THR A 20 4.01 5.35 14.87
N ALA A 21 5.29 5.04 14.65
CA ALA A 21 6.40 5.56 15.47
C ALA A 21 6.51 7.10 15.42
N CYS A 22 5.96 7.72 14.37
CA CYS A 22 5.95 9.16 14.15
C CYS A 22 4.57 9.81 14.45
N ASN A 23 3.73 9.17 15.28
CA ASN A 23 2.38 9.63 15.64
C ASN A 23 1.47 9.83 14.41
N GLU A 24 1.43 8.84 13.52
CA GLU A 24 0.63 8.80 12.28
C GLU A 24 1.04 9.83 11.22
N SER A 25 1.97 10.74 11.52
CA SER A 25 2.69 11.53 10.52
C SER A 25 3.78 10.64 9.91
N PRO A 26 3.95 10.55 8.58
CA PRO A 26 3.39 11.44 7.57
C PRO A 26 2.13 10.92 6.86
N LEU A 27 1.58 9.76 7.24
CA LEU A 27 0.50 9.08 6.50
C LEU A 27 -0.92 9.50 6.91
N ASN A 28 -1.05 10.55 7.71
CA ASN A 28 -2.36 11.06 8.10
C ASN A 28 -3.16 11.49 6.86
N GLY A 29 -4.31 10.85 6.63
CA GLY A 29 -5.17 11.06 5.45
C GLY A 29 -4.81 10.20 4.23
N PHE A 30 -3.78 9.34 4.33
CA PHE A 30 -3.35 8.49 3.21
C PHE A 30 -4.43 7.47 2.80
N GLN A 31 -5.13 6.89 3.78
CA GLN A 31 -6.22 5.93 3.54
C GLN A 31 -7.33 6.53 2.66
N GLU A 32 -7.82 7.70 3.03
CA GLU A 32 -8.88 8.42 2.29
C GLU A 32 -8.38 8.84 0.91
N TRP A 33 -7.13 9.31 0.84
CA TRP A 33 -6.50 9.72 -0.41
C TRP A 33 -6.38 8.55 -1.40
N VAL A 34 -5.83 7.40 -0.98
CA VAL A 34 -5.69 6.18 -1.81
C VAL A 34 -7.06 5.69 -2.27
N SER A 35 -8.03 5.61 -1.36
CA SER A 35 -9.41 5.19 -1.69
C SER A 35 -10.00 6.05 -2.80
N LYS A 36 -9.88 7.38 -2.66
CA LYS A 36 -10.38 8.33 -3.65
C LYS A 36 -9.61 8.24 -4.97
N ARG A 37 -8.29 8.06 -4.92
CA ARG A 37 -7.39 8.01 -6.08
C ARG A 37 -7.62 6.78 -6.95
N ILE A 38 -7.79 5.60 -6.33
CA ILE A 38 -7.90 4.31 -7.03
C ILE A 38 -9.36 3.93 -7.29
N LEU A 39 -10.24 4.08 -6.30
CA LEU A 39 -11.64 3.63 -6.41
C LEU A 39 -12.61 4.76 -6.77
N GLY A 40 -12.16 6.02 -6.82
CA GLY A 40 -13.02 7.17 -7.07
C GLY A 40 -13.96 7.53 -5.91
N GLY A 41 -13.77 6.93 -4.73
CA GLY A 41 -14.70 7.07 -3.60
C GLY A 41 -14.09 6.70 -2.25
N HIS A 42 -14.94 6.49 -1.26
CA HIS A 42 -14.52 6.07 0.08
C HIS A 42 -14.54 4.53 0.17
N SER A 43 -13.58 3.97 0.91
CA SER A 43 -13.52 2.54 1.21
C SER A 43 -13.11 2.33 2.65
N SER A 44 -13.75 1.38 3.32
CA SER A 44 -13.38 0.91 4.66
C SER A 44 -12.24 -0.12 4.63
N ARG A 45 -11.84 -0.59 3.44
CA ARG A 45 -10.73 -1.54 3.30
C ARG A 45 -9.41 -0.80 3.43
N HIS A 46 -8.49 -1.40 4.17
CA HIS A 46 -7.15 -0.84 4.36
C HIS A 46 -6.47 -0.57 3.01
N TRP A 47 -5.78 0.56 2.88
CA TRP A 47 -5.21 1.08 1.64
C TRP A 47 -4.31 0.06 0.93
N ALA A 48 -3.57 -0.77 1.69
CA ALA A 48 -2.76 -1.84 1.12
C ALA A 48 -3.57 -2.86 0.30
N TYR A 49 -4.80 -3.19 0.75
CA TYR A 49 -5.70 -4.07 0.01
C TYR A 49 -6.29 -3.38 -1.23
N ILE A 50 -6.50 -2.05 -1.16
CA ILE A 50 -6.94 -1.26 -2.31
C ILE A 50 -5.84 -1.28 -3.38
N ILE A 51 -4.58 -1.05 -3.00
CA ILE A 51 -3.44 -1.10 -3.92
C ILE A 51 -3.28 -2.52 -4.49
N ALA A 52 -3.25 -3.55 -3.63
CA ALA A 52 -3.10 -4.94 -4.07
C ALA A 52 -4.18 -5.36 -5.07
N SER A 53 -5.40 -4.84 -4.94
CA SER A 53 -6.51 -5.16 -5.83
C SER A 53 -6.37 -4.69 -7.27
N THR A 54 -5.47 -3.75 -7.53
CA THR A 54 -5.17 -3.28 -8.89
C THR A 54 -4.54 -4.36 -9.75
N GLN A 55 -3.85 -5.33 -9.13
CA GLN A 55 -3.22 -6.46 -9.81
C GLN A 55 -3.81 -7.82 -9.37
N VAL A 56 -4.44 -7.88 -8.20
CA VAL A 56 -5.07 -9.09 -7.64
C VAL A 56 -6.53 -8.80 -7.28
N PRO A 57 -7.47 -8.82 -8.24
CA PRO A 57 -8.86 -8.39 -8.01
C PRO A 57 -9.56 -9.07 -6.83
N GLY A 58 -9.24 -10.33 -6.54
CA GLY A 58 -9.80 -11.10 -5.42
C GLY A 58 -9.43 -10.58 -4.02
N MET A 59 -8.50 -9.63 -3.91
CA MET A 59 -8.14 -8.96 -2.65
C MET A 59 -9.27 -8.12 -2.09
N LEU A 60 -9.99 -7.42 -2.97
CA LEU A 60 -11.13 -6.63 -2.56
C LEU A 60 -12.15 -7.58 -1.95
N ASP A 61 -12.59 -8.60 -2.65
CA ASP A 61 -13.66 -9.50 -2.17
C ASP A 61 -13.27 -10.39 -0.98
N GLY A 62 -12.06 -10.23 -0.43
CA GLY A 62 -11.56 -10.99 0.72
C GLY A 62 -11.28 -12.45 0.39
N GLN A 63 -11.21 -12.79 -0.90
CA GLN A 63 -10.95 -14.15 -1.39
C GLN A 63 -9.47 -14.49 -1.36
N VAL A 64 -8.61 -13.48 -1.48
CA VAL A 64 -7.16 -13.62 -1.41
C VAL A 64 -6.66 -12.81 -0.21
N PRO A 65 -5.97 -13.44 0.75
CA PRO A 65 -5.32 -12.72 1.84
C PRO A 65 -3.97 -12.13 1.40
N ILE A 66 -3.49 -11.10 2.11
CA ILE A 66 -2.29 -10.33 1.75
C ILE A 66 -0.99 -11.15 1.72
N ASP A 67 -0.94 -12.29 2.42
CA ASP A 67 0.20 -13.20 2.46
C ASP A 67 0.20 -14.25 1.33
N GLN A 68 -0.86 -14.27 0.51
CA GLN A 68 -1.01 -15.17 -0.64
C GLN A 68 -0.92 -14.42 -1.98
N ILE A 69 -0.32 -13.23 -1.99
CA ILE A 69 0.01 -12.52 -3.23
C ILE A 69 1.00 -13.39 -4.04
N PRO A 70 0.74 -13.63 -5.34
CA PRO A 70 1.69 -14.30 -6.21
C PRO A 70 3.04 -13.57 -6.22
N ARG A 71 4.14 -14.31 -6.07
CA ARG A 71 5.50 -13.75 -5.90
C ARG A 71 5.91 -12.82 -7.05
N GLU A 72 5.47 -13.12 -8.26
CA GLU A 72 5.71 -12.34 -9.47
C GLU A 72 5.03 -10.96 -9.46
N LEU A 73 4.01 -10.74 -8.62
CA LEU A 73 3.30 -9.46 -8.51
C LEU A 73 3.80 -8.60 -7.34
N GLU A 74 4.55 -9.19 -6.40
CA GLU A 74 4.99 -8.51 -5.16
C GLU A 74 5.80 -7.24 -5.47
N ILE A 75 6.77 -7.32 -6.39
CA ILE A 75 7.63 -6.18 -6.75
C ILE A 75 6.81 -5.04 -7.37
N GLY A 76 5.94 -5.36 -8.34
CA GLY A 76 5.10 -4.34 -8.98
C GLY A 76 4.11 -3.68 -8.02
N LEU A 77 3.63 -4.42 -7.01
CA LEU A 77 2.78 -3.86 -5.96
C LEU A 77 3.57 -2.98 -4.97
N ILE A 78 4.81 -3.33 -4.67
CA ILE A 78 5.71 -2.50 -3.86
C ILE A 78 6.01 -1.19 -4.59
N GLU A 79 6.41 -1.26 -5.86
CA GLU A 79 6.66 -0.07 -6.69
C GLU A 79 5.42 0.84 -6.72
N ALA A 80 4.24 0.28 -7.01
CA ALA A 80 3.00 1.05 -6.99
C ALA A 80 2.69 1.69 -5.63
N ALA A 81 3.00 1.01 -4.51
CA ALA A 81 2.81 1.59 -3.18
C ALA A 81 3.80 2.72 -2.89
N LEU A 82 5.05 2.60 -3.33
CA LEU A 82 6.05 3.64 -3.17
C LEU A 82 5.70 4.87 -4.04
N ASP A 83 5.30 4.66 -5.29
CA ASP A 83 4.86 5.74 -6.19
C ASP A 83 3.68 6.53 -5.59
N LEU A 84 2.70 5.83 -5.01
CA LEU A 84 1.55 6.45 -4.35
C LEU A 84 1.94 7.22 -3.08
N LEU A 85 2.93 6.72 -2.33
CA LEU A 85 3.47 7.42 -1.17
C LEU A 85 4.22 8.69 -1.59
N GLU A 86 5.05 8.62 -2.62
CA GLU A 86 5.76 9.77 -3.16
C GLU A 86 4.79 10.83 -3.68
N GLU A 87 3.78 10.42 -4.46
CA GLU A 87 2.71 11.31 -4.95
C GLU A 87 1.97 11.98 -3.77
N PHE A 88 1.63 11.21 -2.74
CA PHE A 88 0.93 11.73 -1.56
C PHE A 88 1.77 12.72 -0.75
N LEU A 89 3.07 12.44 -0.58
CA LEU A 89 4.00 13.29 0.15
C LEU A 89 4.48 14.49 -0.68
N GLY A 90 4.12 14.56 -1.96
CA GLY A 90 4.57 15.61 -2.88
C GLY A 90 6.06 15.56 -3.18
N LEU A 91 6.66 14.37 -3.11
CA LEU A 91 8.05 14.15 -3.46
C LEU A 91 8.20 14.14 -5.00
N PRO A 92 9.32 14.65 -5.54
CA PRO A 92 9.60 14.54 -6.96
C PRO A 92 9.77 13.05 -7.34
N ALA A 93 9.12 12.63 -8.43
CA ALA A 93 9.37 11.32 -9.03
C ALA A 93 10.78 11.33 -9.66
N ASP A 94 11.60 10.35 -9.30
CA ASP A 94 12.96 10.16 -9.85
C ASP A 94 12.95 9.65 -11.32
#